data_AF-A9B938-F1
#
_entry.id   AF-A9B938-F1
#
_cell.length_a   1.000
_cell.length_b   1.000
_cell.length_c   1.000
_cell.angle_alpha   90.00
_cell.angle_beta   90.00
_cell.angle_gamma   90.00
#
_symmetry.space_group_name_H-M   'P 1'
#
loop_
_entity.id
_entity.type
_entity.pdbx_description
1 polymer ?
#
loop_
_entity_poly.entity_id
_entity_poly.type
_entity_poly.pdbx_seq_one_letter_code
_entity_poly.pdbx_strand_id
1 'polypeptide(L)'
;MSMQREPIHWQPLTMLPTLVMMADDALAEAEEQLEHMRIAVQRPGLLDAATIDRAVGIYEEQRHFLTIYAEQGRRWQALHPTGATLRQLDAFLATTAKATTVNAELLAVLAQLQSQPTNPQDEDWYTTVGEIAMALADGRVDEALAWADDALDTSGWTARQRAELLGLRGLAWVDDGDFKEAERDYRAALALWAMLPEDADRIKHVKTWDLLIQALLHQEDFPQATEAVTTLVQLVDTHKDGLFTQPDGPRLWMATAYHRALVAEFALDYPTAATWYREAQQRAQTIALAPDHPLARLIADGIERSGQGG
;
A
#
# COMPACT_ATOMS: atom_id res chain seq x y z
N MET A 1 21.59 11.53 25.12
CA MET A 1 20.41 12.10 25.79
C MET A 1 19.65 10.95 26.43
N SER A 2 19.60 10.90 27.76
CA SER A 2 18.94 9.81 28.49
C SER A 2 17.42 9.99 28.40
N MET A 3 16.73 9.10 27.69
CA MET A 3 15.26 9.05 27.70
C MET A 3 14.80 8.76 29.13
N GLN A 4 14.23 9.76 29.82
CA GLN A 4 13.49 9.53 31.05
C GLN A 4 12.25 8.71 30.68
N ARG A 5 12.21 7.42 31.05
CA ARG A 5 11.00 6.59 30.89
C ARG A 5 9.93 7.13 31.83
N GLU A 6 8.76 7.46 31.30
CA GLU A 6 7.60 7.84 32.10
C GLU A 6 7.26 6.75 33.14
N PRO A 7 6.75 7.13 34.33
CA PRO A 7 6.39 6.16 35.36
C PRO A 7 5.26 5.23 34.89
N ILE A 8 5.40 3.93 35.14
CA ILE A 8 4.37 2.93 34.78
C ILE A 8 3.11 3.16 35.61
N HIS A 9 1.99 3.42 34.94
CA HIS A 9 0.67 3.56 35.54
C HIS A 9 -0.05 2.21 35.62
N TRP A 10 0.04 1.55 36.77
CA TRP A 10 -0.62 0.26 37.04
C TRP A 10 -2.14 0.39 37.05
N GLN A 11 -2.82 -0.60 36.46
CA GLN A 11 -4.27 -0.59 36.25
C GLN A 11 -5.03 -1.30 37.39
N PRO A 12 -6.25 -0.85 37.72
CA PRO A 12 -7.12 -1.54 38.67
C PRO A 12 -7.66 -2.85 38.09
N LEU A 13 -8.02 -3.81 38.96
CA LEU A 13 -8.53 -5.13 38.54
C LEU A 13 -9.78 -5.06 37.65
N THR A 14 -10.54 -3.97 37.73
CA THR A 14 -11.69 -3.70 36.85
C THR A 14 -11.31 -3.57 35.37
N MET A 15 -10.03 -3.33 35.05
CA MET A 15 -9.52 -3.26 33.67
C MET A 15 -9.17 -4.64 33.09
N LEU A 16 -9.24 -5.71 33.87
CA LEU A 16 -8.89 -7.06 33.44
C LEU A 16 -9.60 -7.49 32.12
N PRO A 17 -10.92 -7.28 31.94
CA PRO A 17 -11.58 -7.67 30.68
C PRO A 17 -11.02 -6.95 29.45
N THR A 18 -10.68 -5.67 29.58
CA THR A 18 -10.10 -4.87 28.49
C THR A 18 -8.71 -5.37 28.13
N LEU A 19 -7.85 -5.63 29.12
CA LEU A 19 -6.49 -6.12 28.86
C LEU A 19 -6.48 -7.55 28.34
N VAL A 20 -7.45 -8.39 28.70
CA VAL A 20 -7.63 -9.73 28.09
C VAL A 20 -7.87 -9.61 26.59
N MET A 21 -8.86 -8.80 26.18
CA MET A 21 -9.17 -8.61 24.76
C MET A 21 -7.97 -8.09 23.98
N MET A 22 -7.28 -7.07 24.50
CA MET A 22 -6.09 -6.51 23.86
C MET A 22 -4.94 -7.54 23.77
N ALA A 23 -4.75 -8.37 24.79
CA ALA A 23 -3.72 -9.40 24.78
C ALA A 23 -4.03 -10.53 23.80
N ASP A 24 -5.30 -10.91 23.67
CA ASP A 24 -5.73 -11.94 22.72
C ASP A 24 -5.57 -11.46 21.26
N ASP A 25 -5.98 -10.22 20.96
CA ASP A 25 -5.81 -9.61 19.62
C ASP A 25 -4.32 -9.47 19.26
N ALA A 26 -3.51 -8.94 20.19
CA ALA A 26 -2.08 -8.77 19.97
C ALA A 26 -1.33 -10.10 19.83
N LEU A 27 -1.79 -11.16 20.51
CA LEU A 27 -1.25 -12.50 20.34
C LEU A 27 -1.58 -13.06 18.95
N ALA A 28 -2.84 -12.94 18.51
CA ALA A 28 -3.26 -13.44 17.20
C ALA A 28 -2.46 -12.78 16.07
N GLU A 29 -2.29 -11.45 16.13
CA GLU A 29 -1.47 -10.70 15.17
C GLU A 29 -0.01 -11.15 15.21
N ALA A 30 0.59 -11.33 16.39
CA ALA A 30 1.98 -11.79 16.50
C ALA A 30 2.17 -13.20 15.94
N GLU A 31 1.19 -14.09 16.11
CA GLU A 31 1.24 -15.46 15.54
C GLU A 31 1.17 -15.44 14.01
N GLU A 32 0.32 -14.60 13.44
CA GLU A 32 0.23 -14.41 11.98
C GLU A 32 1.55 -13.84 11.42
N GLN A 33 2.09 -12.81 12.05
CA GLN A 33 3.35 -12.20 11.62
C GLN A 33 4.54 -13.16 11.74
N LEU A 34 4.57 -14.01 12.78
CA LEU A 34 5.60 -15.04 12.90
C LEU A 34 5.59 -15.99 11.70
N GLU A 35 4.41 -16.36 11.21
CA GLU A 35 4.29 -17.21 10.02
C GLU A 35 4.78 -16.49 8.77
N HIS A 36 4.42 -15.22 8.57
CA HIS A 36 4.91 -14.41 7.46
C HIS A 36 6.44 -14.26 7.46
N MET A 37 7.04 -14.02 8.64
CA MET A 37 8.50 -13.87 8.76
C MET A 37 9.23 -15.19 8.52
N ARG A 38 8.64 -16.34 8.91
CA ARG A 38 9.18 -17.67 8.57
C ARG A 38 9.18 -17.91 7.07
N ILE A 39 8.13 -17.48 6.35
CA ILE A 39 8.11 -17.54 4.88
C ILE A 39 9.21 -16.66 4.30
N ALA A 40 9.40 -15.45 4.82
CA ALA A 40 10.46 -14.54 4.38
C ALA A 40 11.86 -15.14 4.58
N VAL A 41 12.11 -15.87 5.68
CA VAL A 41 13.39 -16.55 5.91
C VAL A 41 13.71 -17.57 4.80
N GLN A 42 12.70 -18.25 4.26
CA GLN A 42 12.85 -19.21 3.16
C GLN A 42 13.01 -18.54 1.79
N ARG A 43 12.84 -17.21 1.71
CA ARG A 43 12.89 -16.43 0.47
C ARG A 43 13.79 -15.19 0.69
N PRO A 44 15.13 -15.36 0.71
CA PRO A 44 16.06 -14.25 0.91
C PRO A 44 15.78 -13.09 -0.06
N GLY A 45 15.77 -11.86 0.45
CA GLY A 45 15.47 -10.66 -0.32
C GLY A 45 13.98 -10.32 -0.48
N LEU A 46 13.06 -11.12 0.09
CA LEU A 46 11.62 -10.79 0.09
C LEU A 46 11.31 -9.48 0.83
N LEU A 47 12.06 -9.20 1.90
CA LEU A 47 11.95 -8.00 2.72
C LEU A 47 13.24 -7.19 2.62
N ASP A 48 13.11 -5.87 2.52
CA ASP A 48 14.24 -4.94 2.56
C ASP A 48 14.74 -4.71 3.99
N ALA A 49 15.96 -4.17 4.11
CA ALA A 49 16.60 -3.93 5.41
C ALA A 49 15.78 -3.01 6.33
N ALA A 50 15.17 -1.95 5.77
CA ALA A 50 14.41 -0.99 6.55
C ALA A 50 13.10 -1.58 7.10
N THR A 51 12.46 -2.45 6.31
CA THR A 51 11.29 -3.22 6.74
C THR A 51 11.64 -4.17 7.88
N ILE A 52 12.77 -4.89 7.75
CA ILE A 52 13.25 -5.80 8.81
C ILE A 52 13.58 -5.00 10.09
N ASP A 53 14.31 -3.89 9.98
CA ASP A 53 14.69 -3.05 11.13
C ASP A 53 13.48 -2.43 11.84
N ARG A 54 12.45 -2.02 11.09
CA ARG A 54 11.20 -1.52 11.66
C ARG A 54 10.47 -2.61 12.44
N ALA A 55 10.38 -3.81 11.87
CA ALA A 55 9.76 -4.96 12.55
C ALA A 55 10.51 -5.30 13.85
N VAL A 56 11.85 -5.29 13.83
CA VAL A 56 12.66 -5.46 15.05
C VAL A 56 12.26 -4.42 16.11
N GLY A 57 12.17 -3.14 15.75
CA GLY A 57 11.75 -2.08 16.67
C GLY A 57 10.39 -2.33 17.32
N ILE A 58 9.39 -2.72 16.52
CA ILE A 58 8.03 -3.03 17.01
C ILE A 58 8.05 -4.19 18.02
N TYR A 59 8.71 -5.30 17.69
CA TYR A 59 8.71 -6.48 18.55
C TYR A 59 9.64 -6.34 19.76
N GLU A 60 10.65 -5.47 19.72
CA GLU A 60 11.42 -5.10 20.90
C GLU A 60 10.59 -4.26 21.88
N GLU A 61 9.76 -3.35 21.37
CA GLU A 61 8.82 -2.57 22.17
C GLU A 61 7.71 -3.45 22.75
N GLN A 62 7.12 -4.33 21.94
CA GLN A 62 6.10 -5.28 22.40
C GLN A 62 6.65 -6.21 23.50
N ARG A 63 7.89 -6.70 23.38
CA ARG A 63 8.58 -7.45 24.46
C ARG A 63 8.62 -6.67 25.78
N HIS A 64 8.83 -5.36 25.72
CA HIS A 64 8.79 -4.51 26.91
C HIS A 64 7.38 -4.45 27.52
N PHE A 65 6.35 -4.24 26.71
CA PHE A 65 4.96 -4.22 27.16
C PHE A 65 4.50 -5.56 27.75
N LEU A 66 4.88 -6.69 27.15
CA LEU A 66 4.56 -8.02 27.67
C LEU A 66 5.13 -8.26 29.08
N THR A 67 6.31 -7.70 29.36
CA THR A 67 6.88 -7.72 30.72
C THR A 67 6.01 -6.95 31.71
N ILE A 68 5.47 -5.81 31.30
CA ILE A 68 4.56 -4.99 32.11
C ILE A 68 3.24 -5.74 32.36
N TYR A 69 2.68 -6.39 31.33
CA TYR A 69 1.43 -7.15 31.44
C TYR A 69 1.58 -8.35 32.38
N ALA A 70 2.71 -9.08 32.29
CA ALA A 70 2.99 -10.17 33.20
C ALA A 70 3.06 -9.69 34.66
N GLU A 71 3.70 -8.55 34.92
CA GLU A 71 3.79 -7.97 36.26
C GLU A 71 2.44 -7.43 36.76
N GLN A 72 1.66 -6.79 35.89
CA GLN A 72 0.28 -6.36 36.19
C GLN A 72 -0.59 -7.55 36.62
N GLY A 73 -0.49 -8.68 35.90
CA GLY A 73 -1.21 -9.91 36.24
C GLY A 73 -0.78 -10.49 37.60
N ARG A 74 0.52 -10.53 37.92
CA ARG A 74 1.00 -10.96 39.24
C ARG A 74 0.48 -10.08 40.37
N ARG A 75 0.43 -8.76 40.16
CA ARG A 75 -0.14 -7.81 41.13
C ARG A 75 -1.62 -8.08 41.40
N TRP A 76 -2.37 -8.39 40.34
CA TRP A 76 -3.77 -8.78 40.49
C TRP A 76 -3.94 -10.14 41.17
N GLN A 77 -3.03 -11.11 40.94
CA GLN A 77 -3.07 -12.39 41.66
C GLN A 77 -2.90 -12.21 43.17
N ALA A 78 -2.07 -11.27 43.61
CA ALA A 78 -1.87 -10.94 45.02
C ALA A 78 -3.11 -10.33 45.71
N LEU A 79 -4.13 -9.91 44.94
CA LEU A 79 -5.43 -9.48 45.48
C LEU A 79 -6.36 -10.67 45.77
N HIS A 80 -5.92 -11.90 45.50
CA HIS A 80 -6.66 -13.14 45.70
C HIS A 80 -8.08 -13.12 45.09
N PRO A 81 -8.24 -12.80 43.78
CA PRO A 81 -9.53 -12.85 43.13
C PRO A 81 -10.08 -14.29 43.13
N THR A 82 -11.40 -14.42 43.06
CA THR A 82 -12.08 -15.72 43.05
C THR A 82 -13.09 -15.82 41.90
N GLY A 83 -13.62 -17.02 41.66
CA GLY A 83 -14.71 -17.22 40.71
C GLY A 83 -14.34 -16.87 39.27
N ALA A 84 -15.21 -16.10 38.59
CA ALA A 84 -15.03 -15.73 37.19
C ALA A 84 -13.80 -14.83 36.96
N THR A 85 -13.53 -13.91 37.90
CA THR A 85 -12.39 -13.00 37.82
C THR A 85 -11.05 -13.74 37.89
N LEU A 86 -10.94 -14.76 38.75
CA LEU A 86 -9.75 -15.60 38.80
C LEU A 86 -9.50 -16.32 37.48
N ARG A 87 -10.54 -16.93 36.88
CA ARG A 87 -10.42 -17.60 35.58
C ARG A 87 -10.00 -16.66 34.45
N GLN A 88 -10.54 -15.44 34.43
CA GLN A 88 -10.12 -14.42 33.46
C GLN A 88 -8.67 -13.99 33.66
N LEU A 89 -8.22 -13.88 34.91
CA LEU A 89 -6.83 -13.53 35.23
C LEU A 89 -5.86 -14.65 34.83
N ASP A 90 -6.23 -15.91 35.08
CA ASP A 90 -5.44 -17.07 34.65
C ASP A 90 -5.33 -17.13 33.12
N ALA A 91 -6.43 -16.87 32.41
CA ALA A 91 -6.43 -16.78 30.94
C ALA A 91 -5.52 -15.64 30.44
N PHE A 92 -5.64 -14.44 31.01
CA PHE A 92 -4.77 -13.31 30.69
C PHE A 92 -3.28 -13.63 30.85
N LEU A 93 -2.90 -14.27 31.95
CA LEU A 93 -1.53 -14.66 32.22
C LEU A 93 -1.03 -15.73 31.25
N ALA A 94 -1.89 -16.70 30.89
CA ALA A 94 -1.57 -17.70 29.89
C ALA A 94 -1.37 -17.08 28.50
N THR A 95 -2.27 -16.20 28.05
CA THR A 95 -2.13 -15.45 26.80
C THR A 95 -0.85 -14.62 26.80
N THR A 96 -0.57 -13.88 27.86
CA THR A 96 0.66 -13.06 27.98
C THR A 96 1.93 -13.91 27.91
N ALA A 97 1.93 -15.08 28.55
CA ALA A 97 3.06 -16.02 28.49
C ALA A 97 3.27 -16.57 27.08
N LYS A 98 2.17 -16.94 26.38
CA LYS A 98 2.23 -17.40 24.99
C LYS A 98 2.75 -16.30 24.06
N ALA A 99 2.24 -15.07 24.20
CA ALA A 99 2.70 -13.92 23.44
C ALA A 99 4.18 -13.62 23.67
N THR A 100 4.67 -13.79 24.91
CA THR A 100 6.11 -13.65 25.21
C THR A 100 6.96 -14.66 24.43
N THR A 101 6.51 -15.91 24.31
CA THR A 101 7.20 -16.94 23.51
C THR A 101 7.18 -16.59 22.02
N VAL A 102 6.01 -16.26 21.48
CA VAL A 102 5.85 -15.90 20.05
C VAL A 102 6.70 -14.69 19.69
N ASN A 103 6.71 -13.64 20.53
CA ASN A 103 7.53 -12.45 20.33
C ASN A 103 9.03 -12.78 20.36
N ALA A 104 9.47 -13.70 21.22
CA ALA A 104 10.86 -14.13 21.25
C ALA A 104 11.26 -14.88 19.98
N GLU A 105 10.38 -15.74 19.46
CA GLU A 105 10.57 -16.42 18.18
C GLU A 105 10.62 -15.43 17.01
N LEU A 106 9.72 -14.45 16.98
CA LEU A 106 9.71 -13.37 15.98
C LEU A 106 11.03 -12.62 15.93
N LEU A 107 11.55 -12.18 17.09
CA LEU A 107 12.84 -11.49 17.16
C LEU A 107 14.00 -12.38 16.70
N ALA A 108 13.95 -13.69 16.95
CA ALA A 108 14.96 -14.62 16.46
C ALA A 108 14.90 -14.79 14.93
N VAL A 109 13.70 -14.89 14.35
CA VAL A 109 13.48 -14.96 12.91
C VAL A 109 13.92 -13.65 12.23
N LEU A 110 13.61 -12.51 12.81
CA LEU A 110 14.04 -11.20 12.31
C LEU A 110 15.57 -11.06 12.37
N ALA A 111 16.23 -11.51 13.44
CA ALA A 111 17.69 -11.53 13.50
C ALA A 111 18.29 -12.44 12.41
N GLN A 112 17.64 -13.56 12.10
CA GLN A 112 18.03 -14.40 10.97
C GLN A 112 17.89 -13.64 9.65
N LEU A 113 16.76 -12.95 9.42
CA LEU A 113 16.54 -12.11 8.23
C LEU A 113 17.58 -11.00 8.10
N GLN A 114 17.96 -10.32 9.20
CA GLN A 114 19.02 -9.30 9.20
C GLN A 114 20.40 -9.87 8.83
N SER A 115 20.64 -11.15 9.11
CA SER A 115 21.89 -11.83 8.76
C SER A 115 21.91 -12.37 7.32
N GLN A 116 20.75 -12.45 6.66
CA GLN A 116 20.67 -12.74 5.24
C GLN A 116 21.09 -11.50 4.45
N PRO A 117 21.71 -11.66 3.26
CA PRO A 117 22.04 -10.53 2.42
C PRO A 117 20.76 -9.74 2.11
N THR A 118 20.66 -8.53 2.67
CA THR A 118 19.78 -7.49 2.16
C THR A 118 20.43 -7.01 0.85
N ASN A 119 19.69 -7.16 -0.24
CA ASN A 119 20.19 -7.36 -1.59
C ASN A 119 21.26 -6.32 -2.04
N PRO A 120 22.39 -6.73 -2.66
CA PRO A 120 23.31 -5.85 -3.39
C PRO A 120 22.72 -5.13 -4.64
N GLN A 121 21.42 -5.25 -4.92
CA GLN A 121 20.78 -4.85 -6.19
C GLN A 121 20.11 -3.47 -6.20
N ASP A 122 20.29 -2.62 -5.18
CA ASP A 122 19.72 -1.26 -5.26
C ASP A 122 20.37 -0.44 -6.41
N GLU A 123 21.67 -0.60 -6.68
CA GLU A 123 22.32 0.04 -7.83
C GLU A 123 21.78 -0.52 -9.16
N ASP A 124 21.73 -1.85 -9.32
CA ASP A 124 21.17 -2.49 -10.53
C ASP A 124 19.71 -2.08 -10.76
N TRP A 125 18.89 -2.00 -9.69
CA TRP A 125 17.49 -1.58 -9.75
C TRP A 125 17.33 -0.17 -10.33
N TYR A 126 18.03 0.81 -9.76
CA TYR A 126 17.90 2.20 -10.20
C TYR A 126 18.44 2.39 -11.61
N THR A 127 19.49 1.66 -11.99
CA THR A 127 19.99 1.64 -13.36
C THR A 127 18.95 1.06 -14.31
N THR A 128 18.42 -0.14 -14.05
CA THR A 128 17.43 -0.79 -14.90
C THR A 128 16.18 0.07 -15.10
N VAL A 129 15.58 0.57 -14.02
CA VAL A 129 14.39 1.43 -14.11
C VAL A 129 14.70 2.75 -14.80
N GLY A 130 15.86 3.34 -14.50
CA GLY A 130 16.30 4.58 -15.12
C GLY A 130 16.48 4.45 -16.64
N GLU A 131 17.06 3.34 -17.11
CA GLU A 131 17.24 3.07 -18.53
C GLU A 131 15.91 2.87 -19.25
N ILE A 132 14.99 2.06 -18.71
CA ILE A 132 13.65 1.87 -19.27
C ILE A 132 12.88 3.19 -19.33
N ALA A 133 12.87 3.95 -18.22
CA ALA A 133 12.16 5.23 -18.16
C ALA A 133 12.75 6.27 -19.13
N MET A 134 14.08 6.29 -19.33
CA MET A 134 14.72 7.16 -20.32
C MET A 134 14.39 6.73 -21.75
N ALA A 135 14.37 5.42 -22.05
CA ALA A 135 13.95 4.93 -23.35
C ALA A 135 12.51 5.34 -23.68
N LEU A 136 11.59 5.20 -22.72
CA LEU A 136 10.20 5.70 -22.86
C LEU A 136 10.16 7.20 -23.13
N ALA A 137 10.89 8.00 -22.36
CA ALA A 137 10.93 9.46 -22.54
C ALA A 137 11.47 9.88 -23.91
N ASP A 138 12.40 9.12 -24.47
CA ASP A 138 12.98 9.33 -25.81
C ASP A 138 12.13 8.72 -26.94
N GLY A 139 11.03 8.01 -26.62
CA GLY A 139 10.19 7.30 -27.60
C GLY A 139 10.85 6.04 -28.19
N ARG A 140 11.85 5.47 -27.52
CA ARG A 140 12.57 4.25 -27.91
C ARG A 140 11.82 3.02 -27.41
N VAL A 141 10.60 2.83 -27.93
CA VAL A 141 9.62 1.83 -27.44
C VAL A 141 10.16 0.41 -27.48
N ASP A 142 10.75 -0.02 -28.61
CA ASP A 142 11.32 -1.38 -28.77
C ASP A 142 12.39 -1.68 -27.71
N GLU A 143 13.25 -0.69 -27.41
CA GLU A 143 14.30 -0.85 -26.40
C GLU A 143 13.72 -0.89 -24.99
N ALA A 144 12.73 -0.04 -24.69
CA ALA A 144 12.03 -0.05 -23.41
C ALA A 144 11.36 -1.40 -23.14
N LEU A 145 10.70 -1.98 -24.15
CA LEU A 145 10.08 -3.31 -24.08
C LEU A 145 11.13 -4.39 -23.84
N ALA A 146 12.19 -4.42 -24.65
CA ALA A 146 13.25 -5.42 -24.54
C ALA A 146 13.95 -5.39 -23.17
N TRP A 147 14.24 -4.21 -22.64
CA TRP A 147 14.86 -4.04 -21.33
C TRP A 147 13.90 -4.39 -20.19
N ALA A 148 12.63 -4.04 -20.31
CA ALA A 148 11.62 -4.42 -19.32
C ALA A 148 11.38 -5.94 -19.28
N ASP A 149 11.40 -6.61 -20.44
CA ASP A 149 11.30 -8.07 -20.54
C ASP A 149 12.49 -8.76 -19.85
N ASP A 150 13.72 -8.35 -20.19
CA ASP A 150 14.94 -8.89 -19.56
C ASP A 150 14.96 -8.66 -18.04
N ALA A 151 14.50 -7.48 -17.61
CA ALA A 151 14.34 -7.18 -16.19
C ALA A 151 13.29 -8.09 -15.53
N LEU A 152 12.13 -8.31 -16.14
CA LEU A 152 11.07 -9.14 -15.56
C LEU A 152 11.46 -10.63 -15.46
N ASP A 153 12.25 -11.11 -16.43
CA ASP A 153 12.82 -12.46 -16.44
C ASP A 153 13.92 -12.65 -15.38
N THR A 154 14.53 -11.57 -14.90
CA THR A 154 15.56 -11.60 -13.86
C THR A 154 14.97 -12.01 -12.50
N SER A 155 15.56 -13.03 -11.88
CA SER A 155 15.23 -13.44 -10.51
C SER A 155 15.83 -12.47 -9.48
N GLY A 156 15.14 -12.24 -8.36
CA GLY A 156 15.66 -11.43 -7.25
C GLY A 156 14.88 -10.13 -6.99
N TRP A 157 14.11 -9.63 -7.96
CA TRP A 157 13.26 -8.46 -7.74
C TRP A 157 12.18 -8.70 -6.68
N THR A 158 12.03 -7.73 -5.79
CA THR A 158 10.92 -7.67 -4.82
C THR A 158 9.57 -7.55 -5.54
N ALA A 159 8.47 -7.83 -4.83
CA ALA A 159 7.12 -7.64 -5.38
C ALA A 159 6.86 -6.17 -5.80
N ARG A 160 7.38 -5.21 -5.03
CA ARG A 160 7.34 -3.77 -5.36
C ARG A 160 8.08 -3.47 -6.66
N GLN A 161 9.32 -3.93 -6.78
CA GLN A 161 10.13 -3.73 -7.99
C GLN A 161 9.49 -4.37 -9.22
N ARG A 162 8.93 -5.58 -9.08
CA ARG A 162 8.17 -6.23 -10.16
C ARG A 162 6.93 -5.44 -10.57
N ALA A 163 6.18 -4.92 -9.61
CA ALA A 163 4.99 -4.10 -9.91
C ALA A 163 5.36 -2.82 -10.68
N GLU A 164 6.49 -2.20 -10.34
CA GLU A 164 7.02 -1.04 -11.05
C GLU A 164 7.50 -1.37 -12.46
N LEU A 165 8.24 -2.48 -12.65
CA LEU A 165 8.67 -2.93 -13.98
C LEU A 165 7.48 -3.26 -14.89
N LEU A 166 6.45 -3.92 -14.35
CA LEU A 166 5.20 -4.17 -15.08
C LEU A 166 4.51 -2.86 -15.46
N GLY A 167 4.49 -1.86 -14.57
CA GLY A 167 3.96 -0.53 -14.89
C GLY A 167 4.72 0.16 -16.03
N LEU A 168 6.05 0.08 -16.04
CA LEU A 168 6.88 0.65 -17.11
C LEU A 168 6.72 -0.10 -18.44
N ARG A 169 6.66 -1.44 -18.42
CA ARG A 169 6.39 -2.22 -19.63
C ARG A 169 4.99 -1.94 -20.17
N GLY A 170 4.00 -1.80 -19.28
CA GLY A 170 2.65 -1.38 -19.65
C GLY A 170 2.61 -0.02 -20.35
N LEU A 171 3.44 0.94 -19.92
CA LEU A 171 3.58 2.23 -20.62
C LEU A 171 4.20 2.05 -22.01
N ALA A 172 5.22 1.21 -22.13
CA ALA A 172 5.82 0.90 -23.43
C ALA A 172 4.81 0.24 -24.38
N TRP A 173 3.96 -0.66 -23.89
CA TRP A 173 2.86 -1.24 -24.68
C TRP A 173 1.83 -0.20 -25.11
N VAL A 174 1.53 0.79 -24.27
CA VAL A 174 0.66 1.92 -24.65
C VAL A 174 1.27 2.73 -25.79
N ASP A 175 2.57 3.03 -25.72
CA ASP A 175 3.29 3.77 -26.77
C ASP A 175 3.41 2.96 -28.08
N ASP A 176 3.47 1.63 -28.00
CA ASP A 176 3.39 0.71 -29.15
C ASP A 176 1.95 0.60 -29.72
N GLY A 177 0.95 0.92 -28.91
CA GLY A 177 -0.47 0.79 -29.25
C GLY A 177 -1.10 -0.57 -28.92
N ASP A 178 -0.38 -1.47 -28.24
CA ASP A 178 -0.90 -2.74 -27.75
C ASP A 178 -1.54 -2.59 -26.36
N PHE A 179 -2.73 -2.00 -26.33
CA PHE A 179 -3.46 -1.76 -25.08
C PHE A 179 -3.86 -3.04 -24.34
N LYS A 180 -3.89 -4.21 -25.00
CA LYS A 180 -4.23 -5.49 -24.37
C LYS A 180 -3.08 -6.01 -23.52
N GLU A 181 -1.86 -5.96 -24.05
CA GLU A 181 -0.69 -6.32 -23.25
C GLU A 181 -0.45 -5.29 -22.14
N ALA A 182 -0.70 -3.99 -22.41
CA ALA A 182 -0.69 -2.96 -21.37
C ALA A 182 -1.67 -3.26 -20.23
N GLU A 183 -2.94 -3.59 -20.55
CA GLU A 183 -3.95 -3.98 -19.56
C GLU A 183 -3.48 -5.17 -18.71
N ARG A 184 -2.94 -6.21 -19.37
CA ARG A 184 -2.44 -7.40 -18.69
C ARG A 184 -1.35 -7.05 -17.68
N ASP A 185 -0.40 -6.20 -18.07
CA ASP A 185 0.69 -5.78 -17.20
C ASP A 185 0.21 -4.90 -16.05
N TYR A 186 -0.70 -3.96 -16.29
CA TYR A 186 -1.28 -3.14 -15.23
C TYR A 186 -2.07 -3.97 -14.22
N ARG A 187 -2.84 -4.98 -14.67
CA ARG A 187 -3.54 -5.90 -13.76
C ARG A 187 -2.57 -6.72 -12.93
N ALA A 188 -1.49 -7.21 -13.53
CA ALA A 188 -0.45 -7.94 -12.80
C ALA A 188 0.25 -7.04 -11.76
N ALA A 189 0.54 -5.79 -12.12
CA ALA A 189 1.08 -4.80 -11.20
C ALA A 189 0.12 -4.49 -10.04
N LEU A 190 -1.17 -4.29 -10.32
CA LEU A 190 -2.20 -4.05 -9.30
C LEU A 190 -2.35 -5.24 -8.34
N ALA A 191 -2.25 -6.47 -8.84
CA ALA A 191 -2.26 -7.66 -7.99
C ALA A 191 -1.07 -7.67 -7.02
N LEU A 192 0.11 -7.23 -7.46
CA LEU A 192 1.29 -7.09 -6.59
C LEU A 192 1.13 -5.94 -5.59
N TRP A 193 0.64 -4.76 -6.04
CA TRP A 193 0.37 -3.63 -5.15
C TRP A 193 -0.61 -3.98 -4.03
N ALA A 194 -1.63 -4.78 -4.33
CA ALA A 194 -2.61 -5.23 -3.35
C ALA A 194 -2.06 -6.20 -2.29
N MET A 195 -0.93 -6.86 -2.56
CA MET A 195 -0.25 -7.76 -1.61
C MET A 195 0.75 -7.02 -0.71
N LEU A 196 1.12 -5.79 -1.05
CA LEU A 196 2.08 -5.01 -0.29
C LEU A 196 1.41 -4.33 0.92
N PRO A 197 2.17 -4.03 1.99
CA PRO A 197 1.66 -3.28 3.13
C PRO A 197 0.96 -1.98 2.72
N GLU A 198 -0.03 -1.55 3.49
CA GLU A 198 -0.89 -0.43 3.13
C GLU A 198 -0.12 0.89 2.88
N ASP A 199 1.01 1.09 3.56
CA ASP A 199 1.90 2.25 3.44
C ASP A 199 2.87 2.17 2.24
N ALA A 200 2.99 1.02 1.58
CA ALA A 200 3.91 0.81 0.47
C ALA A 200 3.45 1.55 -0.79
N ASP A 201 4.17 2.63 -1.15
CA ASP A 201 4.09 3.35 -2.43
C ASP A 201 2.66 3.57 -2.98
N ARG A 202 1.75 4.00 -2.11
CA ARG A 202 0.33 4.22 -2.43
C ARG A 202 0.09 5.09 -3.67
N ILE A 203 0.98 6.06 -3.93
CA ILE A 203 0.95 6.89 -5.15
C ILE A 203 1.10 6.03 -6.40
N LYS A 204 2.02 5.06 -6.43
CA LYS A 204 2.23 4.18 -7.58
C LYS A 204 1.06 3.22 -7.77
N HIS A 205 0.50 2.70 -6.68
CA HIS A 205 -0.71 1.89 -6.74
C HIS A 205 -1.87 2.67 -7.40
N VAL A 206 -2.15 3.89 -6.93
CA VAL A 206 -3.19 4.75 -7.50
C VAL A 206 -2.90 5.11 -8.96
N LYS A 207 -1.65 5.48 -9.31
CA LYS A 207 -1.26 5.75 -10.70
C LYS A 207 -1.42 4.53 -11.60
N THR A 208 -1.19 3.31 -11.11
CA THR A 208 -1.37 2.08 -11.90
C THR A 208 -2.84 1.86 -12.26
N TRP A 209 -3.78 2.21 -11.37
CA TRP A 209 -5.20 2.23 -11.68
C TRP A 209 -5.55 3.27 -12.76
N ASP A 210 -5.01 4.49 -12.66
CA ASP A 210 -5.21 5.54 -13.68
C ASP A 210 -4.76 5.05 -15.08
N LEU A 211 -3.62 4.34 -15.15
CA LEU A 211 -3.11 3.77 -16.40
C LEU A 211 -3.98 2.64 -16.93
N LEU A 212 -4.46 1.74 -16.07
CA LEU A 212 -5.41 0.68 -16.44
C LEU A 212 -6.70 1.26 -17.03
N ILE A 213 -7.27 2.30 -16.40
CA ILE A 213 -8.50 2.94 -16.87
C ILE A 213 -8.31 3.51 -18.27
N GLN A 214 -7.18 4.19 -18.53
CA GLN A 214 -6.86 4.71 -19.86
C GLN A 214 -6.72 3.60 -20.89
N ALA A 215 -6.01 2.51 -20.57
CA ALA A 215 -5.89 1.36 -21.47
C ALA A 215 -7.25 0.73 -21.80
N LEU A 216 -8.15 0.60 -20.82
CA LEU A 216 -9.51 0.08 -21.03
C LEU A 216 -10.36 1.00 -21.90
N LEU A 217 -10.24 2.32 -21.71
CA LEU A 217 -10.93 3.31 -22.55
C LEU A 217 -10.47 3.26 -24.01
N HIS A 218 -9.16 3.12 -24.25
CA HIS A 218 -8.61 2.95 -25.60
C HIS A 218 -9.10 1.67 -26.29
N GLN A 219 -9.41 0.63 -25.51
CA GLN A 219 -10.01 -0.62 -26.00
C GLN A 219 -11.54 -0.56 -26.12
N GLU A 220 -12.18 0.56 -25.77
CA GLU A 220 -13.63 0.71 -25.69
C GLU A 220 -14.32 -0.26 -24.69
N ASP A 221 -13.59 -0.78 -23.71
CA ASP A 221 -14.15 -1.64 -22.64
C ASP A 221 -14.71 -0.79 -21.48
N PHE A 222 -15.80 -0.09 -21.77
CA PHE A 222 -16.46 0.82 -20.83
C PHE A 222 -16.97 0.13 -19.55
N PRO A 223 -17.52 -1.10 -19.58
CA PRO A 223 -17.91 -1.81 -18.36
C PRO A 223 -16.74 -2.00 -17.41
N GLN A 224 -15.60 -2.49 -17.90
CA GLN A 224 -14.42 -2.68 -17.06
C GLN A 224 -13.79 -1.35 -16.63
N ALA A 225 -13.78 -0.34 -17.50
CA ALA A 225 -13.30 1.00 -17.14
C ALA A 225 -14.14 1.62 -16.00
N THR A 226 -15.46 1.39 -16.01
CA THR A 226 -16.39 1.85 -14.96
C THR A 226 -16.11 1.17 -13.62
N GLU A 227 -15.87 -0.15 -13.63
CA GLU A 227 -15.49 -0.90 -12.44
C GLU A 227 -14.14 -0.39 -11.89
N ALA A 228 -13.14 -0.25 -12.76
CA ALA A 228 -11.82 0.23 -12.39
C ALA A 228 -11.85 1.64 -11.76
N VAL A 229 -12.60 2.58 -12.34
CA VAL A 229 -12.80 3.92 -11.75
C VAL A 229 -13.49 3.86 -10.39
N THR A 230 -14.46 2.95 -10.23
CA THR A 230 -15.16 2.78 -8.95
C THR A 230 -14.19 2.30 -7.87
N THR A 231 -13.36 1.29 -8.17
CA THR A 231 -12.33 0.79 -7.26
C THR A 231 -11.28 1.84 -6.95
N LEU A 232 -10.81 2.57 -7.96
CA LEU A 232 -9.86 3.67 -7.79
C LEU A 232 -10.39 4.74 -6.83
N VAL A 233 -11.64 5.14 -6.97
CA VAL A 233 -12.20 6.17 -6.09
C VAL A 233 -12.31 5.66 -4.66
N GLN A 234 -12.78 4.43 -4.46
CA GLN A 234 -12.81 3.83 -3.12
C GLN A 234 -11.41 3.82 -2.50
N LEU A 235 -10.40 3.41 -3.26
CA LEU A 235 -9.01 3.41 -2.81
C LEU A 235 -8.53 4.81 -2.41
N VAL A 236 -8.81 5.83 -3.21
CA VAL A 236 -8.40 7.21 -2.92
C VAL A 236 -9.16 7.80 -1.75
N ASP A 237 -10.47 7.55 -1.64
CA ASP A 237 -11.30 8.08 -0.55
C ASP A 237 -10.93 7.44 0.80
N THR A 238 -10.71 6.13 0.85
CA THR A 238 -10.25 5.42 2.07
C THR A 238 -8.92 5.97 2.59
N HIS A 239 -8.05 6.39 1.68
CA HIS A 239 -6.66 6.74 1.99
C HIS A 239 -6.34 8.22 1.82
N LYS A 240 -7.38 9.05 1.75
CA LYS A 240 -7.28 10.46 1.35
C LYS A 240 -6.29 11.25 2.20
N ASP A 241 -6.39 11.12 3.52
CA ASP A 241 -5.55 11.90 4.44
C ASP A 241 -4.06 11.58 4.24
N GLY A 242 -3.71 10.31 4.11
CA GLY A 242 -2.34 9.87 3.82
C GLY A 242 -1.84 10.36 2.46
N LEU A 243 -2.67 10.24 1.41
CA LEU A 243 -2.32 10.73 0.08
C LEU A 243 -2.05 12.24 0.08
N PHE A 244 -2.87 13.03 0.77
CA PHE A 244 -2.74 14.50 0.80
C PHE A 244 -1.48 15.00 1.49
N THR A 245 -0.81 14.17 2.28
CA THR A 245 0.53 14.50 2.82
C THR A 245 1.63 14.41 1.77
N GLN A 246 1.38 13.75 0.63
CA GLN A 246 2.36 13.55 -0.42
C GLN A 246 2.19 14.60 -1.54
N PRO A 247 3.28 15.02 -2.22
CA PRO A 247 3.22 16.07 -3.24
C PRO A 247 2.22 15.81 -4.38
N ASP A 248 2.08 14.55 -4.80
CA ASP A 248 1.21 14.15 -5.92
C ASP A 248 -0.22 13.81 -5.47
N GLY A 249 -0.48 13.59 -4.18
CA GLY A 249 -1.76 13.06 -3.71
C GLY A 249 -2.98 13.93 -4.04
N PRO A 250 -2.94 15.26 -3.81
CA PRO A 250 -4.05 16.13 -4.20
C PRO A 250 -4.37 16.08 -5.69
N ARG A 251 -3.36 15.87 -6.55
CA ARG A 251 -3.56 15.70 -8.00
C ARG A 251 -4.25 14.38 -8.30
N LEU A 252 -3.85 13.27 -7.67
CA LEU A 252 -4.52 11.98 -7.87
C LEU A 252 -5.97 12.00 -7.42
N TRP A 253 -6.27 12.69 -6.31
CA TRP A 253 -7.65 12.89 -5.88
C TRP A 253 -8.50 13.67 -6.89
N MET A 254 -7.94 14.73 -7.49
CA MET A 254 -8.61 15.42 -8.59
C MET A 254 -8.78 14.49 -9.81
N ALA A 255 -7.80 13.64 -10.10
CA ALA A 255 -7.81 12.76 -11.28
C ALA A 255 -8.95 11.74 -11.22
N THR A 256 -9.34 11.29 -10.03
CA THR A 256 -10.51 10.40 -9.89
C THR A 256 -11.82 10.99 -10.44
N ALA A 257 -12.04 12.31 -10.29
CA ALA A 257 -13.20 12.99 -10.88
C ALA A 257 -13.07 13.10 -12.40
N TYR A 258 -11.87 13.35 -12.90
CA TYR A 258 -11.58 13.38 -14.33
C TYR A 258 -11.82 12.00 -14.99
N HIS A 259 -11.35 10.91 -14.39
CA HIS A 259 -11.58 9.56 -14.92
C HIS A 259 -13.07 9.18 -14.93
N ARG A 260 -13.86 9.59 -13.92
CA ARG A 260 -15.32 9.44 -13.95
C ARG A 260 -15.96 10.18 -15.11
N ALA A 261 -15.47 11.39 -15.40
CA ALA A 261 -15.96 12.19 -16.52
C ALA A 261 -15.64 11.51 -17.86
N LEU A 262 -14.41 11.02 -18.03
CA LEU A 262 -13.99 10.31 -19.23
C LEU A 262 -14.84 9.06 -19.47
N VAL A 263 -14.97 8.17 -18.47
CA VAL A 263 -15.77 6.94 -18.64
C VAL A 263 -17.22 7.25 -19.01
N ALA A 264 -17.83 8.27 -18.40
CA ALA A 264 -19.18 8.70 -18.75
C ALA A 264 -19.25 9.29 -20.18
N GLU A 265 -18.25 10.08 -20.59
CA GLU A 265 -18.19 10.66 -21.95
C GLU A 265 -18.08 9.57 -23.01
N PHE A 266 -17.17 8.61 -22.80
CA PHE A 266 -16.98 7.48 -23.70
C PHE A 266 -18.19 6.54 -23.75
N ALA A 267 -18.93 6.42 -22.64
CA ALA A 267 -20.22 5.74 -22.59
C ALA A 267 -21.39 6.56 -23.17
N LEU A 268 -21.12 7.75 -23.74
CA LEU A 268 -22.10 8.69 -24.30
C LEU A 268 -23.13 9.23 -23.28
N ASP A 269 -22.82 9.17 -21.98
CA ASP A 269 -23.59 9.80 -20.91
C ASP A 269 -23.06 11.23 -20.63
N TYR A 270 -23.31 12.12 -21.59
CA TYR A 270 -22.85 13.51 -21.54
C TYR A 270 -23.32 14.30 -20.31
N PRO A 271 -24.55 14.16 -19.80
CA PRO A 271 -24.95 14.82 -18.56
C PRO A 271 -24.10 14.41 -17.33
N THR A 272 -23.82 13.12 -17.19
CA THR A 272 -22.94 12.60 -16.13
C THR A 272 -21.49 13.05 -16.34
N ALA A 273 -21.00 13.00 -17.58
CA ALA A 273 -19.67 13.49 -17.95
C ALA A 273 -19.49 14.97 -17.59
N ALA A 274 -20.45 15.83 -17.98
CA ALA A 274 -20.43 17.26 -17.68
C ALA A 274 -20.43 17.53 -16.17
N THR A 275 -21.14 16.71 -15.39
CA THR A 275 -21.14 16.82 -13.93
C THR A 275 -19.75 16.54 -13.36
N TRP A 276 -19.12 15.45 -13.78
CA TRP A 276 -17.80 15.06 -13.27
C TRP A 276 -16.67 15.94 -13.80
N TYR A 277 -16.77 16.49 -15.01
CA TYR A 277 -15.81 17.46 -15.52
C TYR A 277 -15.82 18.76 -14.71
N ARG A 278 -17.00 19.24 -14.30
CA ARG A 278 -17.11 20.41 -13.41
C ARG A 278 -16.55 20.12 -12.02
N GLU A 279 -16.81 18.93 -11.48
CA GLU A 279 -16.18 18.47 -10.23
C GLU A 279 -14.66 18.45 -10.37
N ALA A 280 -14.11 17.85 -11.44
CA ALA A 280 -12.67 17.84 -11.71
C ALA A 280 -12.09 19.25 -11.80
N GLN A 281 -12.78 20.18 -12.45
CA GLN A 281 -12.39 21.59 -12.54
C GLN A 281 -12.37 22.26 -11.16
N GLN A 282 -13.39 22.03 -10.32
CA GLN A 282 -13.45 22.57 -8.96
C GLN A 282 -12.31 22.01 -8.09
N ARG A 283 -12.00 20.72 -8.22
CA ARG A 283 -10.86 20.10 -7.53
C ARG A 283 -9.54 20.67 -8.01
N ALA A 284 -9.38 20.89 -9.31
CA ALA A 284 -8.20 21.51 -9.90
C ALA A 284 -7.95 22.93 -9.35
N GLN A 285 -9.02 23.72 -9.19
CA GLN A 285 -8.94 25.04 -8.55
C GLN A 285 -8.56 24.93 -7.07
N THR A 286 -9.12 23.95 -6.34
CA THR A 286 -8.84 23.71 -4.92
C THR A 286 -7.36 23.41 -4.67
N ILE A 287 -6.73 22.66 -5.57
CA ILE A 287 -5.30 22.33 -5.49
C ILE A 287 -4.39 23.36 -6.19
N ALA A 288 -4.95 24.49 -6.63
CA ALA A 288 -4.26 25.53 -7.38
C ALA A 288 -3.48 25.01 -8.61
N LEU A 289 -4.08 24.07 -9.36
CA LEU A 289 -3.49 23.57 -10.60
C LEU A 289 -3.39 24.71 -11.62
N ALA A 290 -2.20 24.88 -12.21
CA ALA A 290 -1.96 25.95 -13.17
C ALA A 290 -2.89 25.80 -14.40
N PRO A 291 -3.50 26.90 -14.90
CA PRO A 291 -4.43 26.83 -16.04
C PRO A 291 -3.80 26.29 -17.33
N ASP A 292 -2.49 26.46 -17.50
CA ASP A 292 -1.73 25.98 -18.64
C ASP A 292 -1.27 24.52 -18.49
N HIS A 293 -1.52 23.89 -17.34
CA HIS A 293 -1.23 22.48 -17.11
C HIS A 293 -2.03 21.59 -18.09
N PRO A 294 -1.44 20.55 -18.70
CA PRO A 294 -2.12 19.70 -19.69
C PRO A 294 -3.46 19.16 -19.19
N LEU A 295 -3.51 18.65 -17.95
CA LEU A 295 -4.74 18.13 -17.37
C LEU A 295 -5.82 19.20 -17.17
N ALA A 296 -5.46 20.45 -16.87
CA ALA A 296 -6.44 21.53 -16.75
C ALA A 296 -7.10 21.84 -18.09
N ARG A 297 -6.32 21.76 -19.19
CA ARG A 297 -6.85 21.90 -20.56
C ARG A 297 -7.77 20.75 -20.93
N LEU A 298 -7.36 19.50 -20.67
CA LEU A 298 -8.20 18.32 -20.93
C LEU A 298 -9.55 18.38 -20.20
N ILE A 299 -9.56 18.85 -18.94
CA ILE A 299 -10.79 19.07 -18.19
C ILE A 299 -11.65 20.16 -18.85
N ALA A 300 -11.06 21.30 -19.22
CA ALA A 300 -11.78 22.39 -19.88
C ALA A 300 -12.40 21.95 -21.22
N ASP A 301 -11.63 21.28 -22.06
CA ASP A 301 -12.09 20.74 -23.34
C ASP A 301 -13.22 19.72 -23.14
N GLY A 302 -13.12 18.89 -22.09
CA GLY A 302 -14.18 17.95 -21.70
C GLY A 302 -15.49 18.64 -21.33
N ILE A 303 -15.43 19.76 -20.60
CA ILE A 303 -16.62 20.59 -20.29
C ILE A 303 -17.26 21.12 -21.57
N GLU A 304 -16.46 21.60 -22.53
CA GLU A 304 -16.97 22.12 -23.80
C GLU A 304 -17.65 21.02 -24.63
N ARG A 305 -17.03 19.85 -24.78
CA ARG A 305 -17.59 18.73 -25.54
C ARG A 305 -18.89 18.22 -24.92
N SER A 306 -18.89 17.97 -23.61
CA SER A 306 -20.07 17.48 -22.89
C SER A 306 -21.20 18.51 -22.79
N GLY A 307 -20.90 19.80 -22.94
CA GLY A 307 -21.90 20.87 -23.06
C GLY A 307 -22.52 21.03 -24.45
N GLN A 308 -21.84 20.56 -25.50
CA GLN A 308 -22.31 20.63 -26.90
C GLN A 308 -23.05 19.35 -27.35
N GLY A 309 -22.80 18.22 -26.69
CA GLY A 309 -23.40 16.90 -26.99
C GLY A 309 -24.77 16.62 -26.36
N GLY A 310 -25.48 17.65 -25.88
CA GLY A 310 -26.83 17.55 -25.27
C GLY A 310 -27.95 18.01 -26.18
#